data_AF-A0A7J2S6L3-F1
#
_entry.id   AF-A0A7J2S6L3-F1
#
_cell.length_a   1.000
_cell.length_b   1.000
_cell.length_c   1.000
_cell.angle_alpha   90.00
_cell.angle_beta   90.00
_cell.angle_gamma   90.00
#
_symmetry.space_group_name_H-M   'P 1'
#
loop_
_entity.id
_entity.type
_entity.pdbx_description
1 polymer ?
#
loop_
_entity_poly.entity_id
_entity_poly.type
_entity_poly.pdbx_seq_one_letter_code
_entity_poly.pdbx_strand_id
1 'polypeptide(L)'
;MGKIVKIVFLFLPSILIFSAISSSAYDMDKDGIDDVYEKEIAEKYAPILYFEKKEMLYPVSVEYHVSNSNLNRSEGNETILIDSSPDIKELSEYNDPEKNYYLDNRIGTVNDEKIINDYKEKEETLGYTVYAHVTQNKNLTLIQYWMFYAFNKGTLNNHEGDWEMVQITLENNTPLKAFYSQHIGGQKAEWKDVEKNGEHPKVYVARGSHANYFRYYQGKLGLASDYVGKNGKILRPKDYELVILGEKGEGNHVEEQNWMDFAGRWGDFGSAEDELRGKRGPFGPVYREDGEMWEGIEWGNSLSSLNKNTLKIEWFFYHFILIYIIFFIISLAIILISIYRKREKLKKPYFFLFNINGLNLRSIGNIIAIFGIIIAIFSLFNPWYGIFVDIDTGSYKTDGLTKIVSIDGQYGAQINLLKANSGMIQMASLPIPFAYLIIASIIFFILGTIGIEERKVGRKYVVRGIKFLIPVIIILVGIAMMGLVASNLAKGEGADDISNIFKNISSHPVKGEHLLNLPEYGSVYLKWGIEKGALFLILSGILLLLSGIIEFAVNKKD
;
A
#
# COMPACT_ATOMS: atom_id res chain seq x y z
N MET A 1 -52.10 -8.63 36.57
CA MET A 1 -52.76 -8.97 37.85
C MET A 1 -53.71 -10.13 37.56
N GLY A 2 -53.41 -11.40 37.73
CA GLY A 2 -52.38 -12.13 38.43
C GLY A 2 -53.02 -13.48 38.75
N LYS A 3 -52.62 -14.57 38.08
CA LYS A 3 -52.99 -15.93 38.48
C LYS A 3 -51.79 -16.85 38.23
N ILE A 4 -51.03 -16.98 39.31
CA ILE A 4 -49.95 -17.92 39.56
C ILE A 4 -50.58 -19.22 40.10
N VAL A 5 -49.84 -20.33 39.96
CA VAL A 5 -49.80 -21.54 40.82
C VAL A 5 -50.64 -22.71 40.29
N LYS A 6 -50.17 -23.97 40.20
CA LYS A 6 -48.88 -24.66 40.04
C LYS A 6 -49.23 -26.17 40.16
N ILE A 7 -48.68 -26.98 39.24
CA ILE A 7 -48.15 -28.35 39.44
C ILE A 7 -49.14 -29.49 39.77
N VAL A 8 -49.09 -30.49 38.87
CA VAL A 8 -48.85 -31.95 39.07
C VAL A 8 -49.86 -32.71 38.20
N PHE A 9 -49.39 -33.31 37.11
CA PHE A 9 -49.62 -34.72 36.75
C PHE A 9 -48.88 -35.03 35.44
N LEU A 10 -47.68 -35.61 35.59
CA LEU A 10 -47.16 -36.62 34.66
C LEU A 10 -48.10 -37.85 34.79
N PHE A 11 -48.52 -38.59 33.77
CA PHE A 11 -47.75 -39.42 32.85
C PHE A 11 -48.74 -39.98 31.80
N LEU A 12 -48.41 -39.89 30.52
CA LEU A 12 -48.79 -40.89 29.50
C LEU A 12 -47.91 -40.67 28.27
N PRO A 13 -47.05 -41.63 27.87
CA PRO A 13 -46.18 -41.47 26.72
C PRO A 13 -46.97 -41.81 25.46
N SER A 14 -47.37 -40.78 24.71
CA SER A 14 -47.79 -40.94 23.32
C SER A 14 -46.54 -40.99 22.46
N ILE A 15 -46.25 -42.19 21.97
CA ILE A 15 -45.28 -42.45 20.90
C ILE A 15 -45.74 -41.66 19.67
N LEU A 16 -45.15 -40.49 19.47
CA LEU A 16 -45.13 -39.80 18.18
C LEU A 16 -43.83 -40.21 17.50
N ILE A 17 -43.96 -41.17 16.59
CA ILE A 17 -42.96 -41.42 15.55
C ILE A 17 -42.96 -40.15 14.70
N PHE A 18 -42.08 -39.21 15.04
CA PHE A 18 -41.61 -38.26 14.05
C PHE A 18 -40.74 -39.08 13.10
N SER A 19 -41.33 -39.48 11.98
CA SER A 19 -40.56 -39.79 10.79
C SER A 19 -39.75 -38.53 10.49
N ALA A 20 -38.48 -38.53 10.86
CA ALA A 20 -37.52 -37.64 10.25
C ALA A 20 -37.57 -37.98 8.77
N ILE A 21 -38.30 -37.17 8.00
CA ILE A 21 -38.04 -37.07 6.58
C ILE A 21 -36.62 -36.50 6.55
N SER A 22 -35.62 -37.36 6.41
CA SER A 22 -34.33 -36.94 5.92
C SER A 22 -34.61 -36.29 4.58
N SER A 23 -34.72 -34.96 4.54
CA SER A 23 -34.49 -34.26 3.29
C SER A 23 -33.13 -34.72 2.84
N SER A 24 -33.07 -35.42 1.71
CA SER A 24 -31.82 -35.62 1.02
C SER A 24 -31.12 -34.26 0.96
N ALA A 25 -29.90 -34.19 1.47
CA ALA A 25 -29.06 -33.02 1.25
C ALA A 25 -29.10 -32.69 -0.24
N TYR A 26 -29.44 -31.45 -0.57
CA TYR A 26 -29.50 -31.00 -1.95
C TYR A 26 -28.14 -30.37 -2.23
N ASP A 27 -27.40 -31.00 -3.12
CA ASP A 27 -26.01 -30.74 -3.47
C ASP A 27 -26.01 -30.59 -5.00
N MET A 28 -26.16 -29.35 -5.47
CA MET A 28 -26.32 -29.06 -6.90
C MET A 28 -25.01 -29.18 -7.66
N ASP A 29 -23.91 -28.78 -7.04
CA ASP A 29 -22.58 -28.73 -7.63
C ASP A 29 -21.76 -30.02 -7.45
N LYS A 30 -22.29 -30.95 -6.65
CA LYS A 30 -21.76 -32.30 -6.40
C LYS A 30 -20.41 -32.27 -5.68
N ASP A 31 -20.18 -31.25 -4.86
CA ASP A 31 -18.96 -31.10 -4.08
C ASP A 31 -18.98 -31.93 -2.77
N GLY A 32 -20.15 -32.47 -2.41
CA GLY A 32 -20.38 -33.28 -1.22
C GLY A 32 -20.84 -32.47 0.00
N ILE A 33 -21.16 -31.19 -0.17
CA ILE A 33 -21.71 -30.28 0.82
C ILE A 33 -23.19 -30.00 0.46
N ASP A 34 -24.01 -29.77 1.47
CA ASP A 34 -25.41 -29.40 1.26
C ASP A 34 -25.52 -27.89 0.95
N ASP A 35 -26.15 -27.51 -0.16
CA ASP A 35 -26.27 -26.11 -0.62
C ASP A 35 -26.87 -25.18 0.47
N VAL A 36 -27.78 -25.71 1.30
CA VAL A 36 -28.38 -24.93 2.40
C VAL A 36 -27.33 -24.65 3.48
N TYR A 37 -26.48 -25.63 3.79
CA TYR A 37 -25.38 -25.47 4.73
C TYR A 37 -24.33 -24.50 4.19
N GLU A 38 -23.95 -24.60 2.91
CA GLU A 38 -23.03 -23.65 2.26
C GLU A 38 -23.52 -22.22 2.42
N LYS A 39 -24.79 -21.99 2.07
CA LYS A 39 -25.43 -20.69 2.21
C LYS A 39 -25.44 -20.21 3.66
N GLU A 40 -25.80 -21.08 4.62
CA GLU A 40 -25.83 -20.72 6.04
C GLU A 40 -24.46 -20.24 6.52
N ILE A 41 -23.39 -20.97 6.20
CA ILE A 41 -22.05 -20.61 6.67
C ILE A 41 -21.48 -19.40 5.92
N ALA A 42 -21.75 -19.26 4.62
CA ALA A 42 -21.37 -18.09 3.84
C ALA A 42 -22.06 -16.82 4.38
N GLU A 43 -23.36 -16.87 4.71
CA GLU A 43 -24.06 -15.74 5.31
C GLU A 43 -23.54 -15.42 6.71
N LYS A 44 -23.28 -16.45 7.54
CA LYS A 44 -22.81 -16.30 8.92
C LYS A 44 -21.46 -15.59 9.01
N TYR A 45 -20.55 -15.89 8.09
CA TYR A 45 -19.19 -15.34 8.09
C TYR A 45 -18.96 -14.24 7.05
N ALA A 46 -20.04 -13.76 6.40
CA ALA A 46 -19.99 -12.74 5.36
C ALA A 46 -19.22 -11.49 5.82
N PRO A 47 -18.28 -10.94 5.01
CA PRO A 47 -17.41 -9.85 5.44
C PRO A 47 -18.11 -8.49 5.56
N ILE A 48 -17.53 -7.61 6.38
CA ILE A 48 -17.84 -6.17 6.35
C ILE A 48 -16.66 -5.46 5.69
N LEU A 49 -16.91 -4.86 4.54
CA LEU A 49 -15.91 -4.16 3.74
C LEU A 49 -15.84 -2.69 4.16
N TYR A 50 -14.67 -2.22 4.57
CA TYR A 50 -14.39 -0.83 4.93
C TYR A 50 -13.49 -0.22 3.87
N PHE A 51 -13.94 0.86 3.24
CA PHE A 51 -13.22 1.55 2.19
C PHE A 51 -12.57 2.85 2.70
N GLU A 52 -11.52 3.28 2.00
CA GLU A 52 -10.95 4.62 2.17
C GLU A 52 -11.90 5.67 1.54
N LYS A 53 -11.95 6.87 2.12
CA LYS A 53 -12.90 7.92 1.71
C LYS A 53 -12.80 8.37 0.24
N LYS A 54 -11.68 8.13 -0.44
CA LYS A 54 -11.51 8.48 -1.86
C LYS A 54 -11.64 7.28 -2.80
N GLU A 55 -12.09 6.13 -2.30
CA GLU A 55 -12.45 5.01 -3.16
C GLU A 55 -13.59 5.41 -4.10
N MET A 56 -13.47 5.01 -5.36
CA MET A 56 -14.42 5.25 -6.44
C MET A 56 -15.08 3.95 -6.93
N LEU A 57 -14.45 2.79 -6.71
CA LEU A 57 -14.91 1.50 -7.19
C LEU A 57 -15.27 0.59 -6.02
N TYR A 58 -16.40 -0.08 -6.11
CA TYR A 58 -16.86 -1.06 -5.13
C TYR A 58 -17.15 -2.39 -5.84
N PRO A 59 -17.24 -3.51 -5.09
CA PRO A 59 -17.52 -4.81 -5.68
C PRO A 59 -18.77 -4.76 -6.54
N VAL A 60 -18.68 -5.27 -7.75
CA VAL A 60 -19.75 -5.24 -8.76
C VAL A 60 -19.85 -6.60 -9.42
N SER A 61 -21.03 -6.92 -9.94
CA SER A 61 -21.22 -8.18 -10.64
C SER A 61 -20.40 -8.23 -11.93
N VAL A 62 -19.94 -9.43 -12.28
CA VAL A 62 -19.11 -9.70 -13.47
C VAL A 62 -19.82 -9.33 -14.77
N GLU A 63 -21.15 -9.36 -14.78
CA GLU A 63 -22.01 -8.99 -15.90
C GLU A 63 -21.74 -7.57 -16.36
N TYR A 64 -21.42 -6.64 -15.44
CA TYR A 64 -21.01 -5.29 -15.81
C TYR A 64 -19.76 -5.31 -16.69
N HIS A 65 -18.76 -6.13 -16.37
CA HIS A 65 -17.54 -6.18 -17.14
C HIS A 65 -17.76 -6.89 -18.48
N VAL A 66 -18.36 -8.07 -18.46
CA VAL A 66 -18.59 -8.88 -19.67
C VAL A 66 -19.46 -8.14 -20.69
N SER A 67 -20.57 -7.52 -20.25
CA SER A 67 -21.46 -6.75 -21.14
C SER A 67 -20.81 -5.49 -21.73
N ASN A 68 -19.67 -5.06 -21.19
CA ASN A 68 -18.90 -3.93 -21.69
C ASN A 68 -17.57 -4.33 -22.33
N SER A 69 -17.25 -5.62 -22.45
CA SER A 69 -15.95 -6.10 -22.97
C SER A 69 -16.08 -6.93 -24.23
N ASN A 70 -15.12 -6.80 -25.15
CA ASN A 70 -14.94 -7.75 -26.25
C ASN A 70 -14.21 -8.98 -25.71
N LEU A 71 -14.53 -10.17 -26.23
CA LEU A 71 -13.69 -11.33 -26.06
C LEU A 71 -12.65 -11.39 -27.19
N ASN A 72 -11.39 -11.38 -26.80
CA ASN A 72 -10.24 -11.39 -27.70
C ASN A 72 -9.31 -12.56 -27.39
N ARG A 73 -8.39 -12.83 -28.32
CA ARG A 73 -7.25 -13.74 -28.15
C ARG A 73 -5.95 -13.03 -28.53
N SER A 74 -4.90 -13.22 -27.74
CA SER A 74 -3.56 -12.70 -28.05
C SER A 74 -2.71 -13.77 -28.74
N GLU A 75 -2.17 -13.46 -29.92
CA GLU A 75 -1.28 -14.34 -30.67
C GLU A 75 -0.06 -13.54 -31.16
N GLY A 76 1.11 -13.76 -30.55
CA GLY A 76 2.33 -13.03 -30.93
C GLY A 76 2.27 -11.50 -30.69
N ASN A 77 1.50 -11.06 -29.68
CA ASN A 77 1.13 -9.65 -29.42
C ASN A 77 0.16 -9.03 -30.43
N GLU A 78 -0.43 -9.81 -31.33
CA GLU A 78 -1.56 -9.37 -32.15
C GLU A 78 -2.89 -9.71 -31.47
N THR A 79 -3.85 -8.79 -31.56
CA THR A 79 -5.20 -8.97 -31.04
C THR A 79 -6.10 -9.57 -32.11
N ILE A 80 -6.67 -10.74 -31.81
CA ILE A 80 -7.70 -11.39 -32.62
C ILE A 80 -9.04 -11.26 -31.89
N LEU A 81 -9.99 -10.57 -32.52
CA LEU A 81 -11.36 -10.48 -32.01
C LEU A 81 -12.07 -11.82 -32.18
N ILE A 82 -12.60 -12.36 -31.08
CA ILE A 82 -13.38 -13.61 -31.06
C ILE A 82 -14.86 -13.28 -31.03
N ASP A 83 -15.28 -12.45 -30.08
CA ASP A 83 -16.65 -11.97 -29.97
C ASP A 83 -16.67 -10.49 -29.53
N SER A 84 -17.42 -9.68 -30.27
CA SER A 84 -17.63 -8.27 -29.96
C SER A 84 -18.67 -7.99 -28.87
N SER A 85 -19.40 -9.01 -28.41
CA SER A 85 -20.42 -8.89 -27.36
C SER A 85 -20.65 -10.24 -26.65
N PRO A 86 -19.63 -10.79 -25.97
CA PRO A 86 -19.73 -12.08 -25.27
C PRO A 86 -20.84 -12.08 -24.22
N ASP A 87 -21.46 -13.24 -24.04
CA ASP A 87 -22.39 -13.53 -22.95
C ASP A 87 -21.65 -14.31 -21.85
N ILE A 88 -21.97 -14.02 -20.57
CA ILE A 88 -21.44 -14.76 -19.41
C ILE A 88 -21.68 -16.27 -19.51
N LYS A 89 -22.76 -16.69 -20.17
CA LYS A 89 -23.15 -18.09 -20.31
C LYS A 89 -22.27 -18.87 -21.28
N GLU A 90 -21.61 -18.19 -22.21
CA GLU A 90 -20.80 -18.81 -23.27
C GLU A 90 -19.30 -18.83 -22.91
N LEU A 91 -18.90 -18.13 -21.84
CA LEU A 91 -17.49 -18.00 -21.47
C LEU A 91 -16.82 -19.31 -21.04
N SER A 92 -17.60 -20.32 -20.62
CA SER A 92 -17.08 -21.65 -20.27
C SER A 92 -16.47 -22.41 -21.46
N GLU A 93 -16.77 -22.00 -22.70
CA GLU A 93 -16.14 -22.54 -23.90
C GLU A 93 -14.64 -22.17 -24.02
N TYR A 94 -14.21 -21.14 -23.30
CA TYR A 94 -12.85 -20.57 -23.36
C TYR A 94 -12.05 -20.90 -22.09
N ASN A 95 -11.92 -22.20 -21.82
CA ASN A 95 -11.40 -22.75 -20.56
C ASN A 95 -9.92 -23.24 -20.60
N ASP A 96 -9.22 -22.98 -21.70
CA ASP A 96 -7.80 -23.31 -21.89
C ASP A 96 -6.90 -22.08 -21.66
N PRO A 97 -6.13 -22.03 -20.55
CA PRO A 97 -5.30 -20.87 -20.20
C PRO A 97 -4.16 -20.62 -21.20
N GLU A 98 -3.72 -21.65 -21.94
CA GLU A 98 -2.64 -21.55 -22.93
C GLU A 98 -3.08 -20.79 -24.19
N LYS A 99 -4.39 -20.55 -24.35
CA LYS A 99 -4.93 -19.83 -25.52
C LYS A 99 -4.88 -18.32 -25.40
N ASN A 100 -4.54 -17.76 -24.24
CA ASN A 100 -4.42 -16.31 -24.04
C ASN A 100 -5.69 -15.52 -24.43
N TYR A 101 -6.86 -16.03 -24.06
CA TYR A 101 -8.10 -15.26 -24.17
C TYR A 101 -8.16 -14.12 -23.15
N TYR A 102 -8.86 -13.05 -23.46
CA TYR A 102 -9.04 -11.93 -22.55
C TYR A 102 -10.28 -11.09 -22.89
N LEU A 103 -10.82 -10.43 -21.86
CA LEU A 103 -11.95 -9.52 -21.94
C LEU A 103 -11.45 -8.07 -21.97
N ASP A 104 -11.57 -7.40 -23.10
CA ASP A 104 -11.07 -6.04 -23.32
C ASP A 104 -12.20 -5.02 -23.30
N ASN A 105 -12.14 -4.03 -22.41
CA ASN A 105 -13.27 -3.14 -22.18
C ASN A 105 -13.48 -2.15 -23.33
N ARG A 106 -14.73 -2.01 -23.81
CA ARG A 106 -15.11 -1.09 -24.89
C ARG A 106 -15.26 0.36 -24.45
N ILE A 107 -15.46 0.64 -23.17
CA ILE A 107 -15.74 1.98 -22.65
C ILE A 107 -14.45 2.82 -22.56
N GLY A 108 -13.36 2.21 -22.13
CA GLY A 108 -12.10 2.89 -21.86
C GLY A 108 -10.91 1.96 -21.88
N THR A 109 -9.75 2.49 -21.48
CA THR A 109 -8.50 1.73 -21.46
C THR A 109 -7.77 1.94 -20.14
N VAL A 110 -6.70 1.17 -19.91
CA VAL A 110 -5.78 1.37 -18.78
C VAL A 110 -5.15 2.78 -18.70
N ASN A 111 -5.23 3.60 -19.76
CA ASN A 111 -4.63 4.93 -19.85
C ASN A 111 -5.62 6.09 -19.66
N ASP A 112 -6.91 5.80 -19.41
CA ASP A 112 -7.92 6.81 -19.15
C ASP A 112 -8.78 6.47 -17.92
N GLU A 113 -9.76 7.32 -17.60
CA GLU A 113 -10.66 7.12 -16.45
C GLU A 113 -12.09 6.76 -16.88
N LYS A 114 -12.33 6.39 -18.15
CA LYS A 114 -13.69 6.25 -18.67
C LYS A 114 -14.45 5.09 -18.03
N ILE A 115 -13.78 3.95 -17.80
CA ILE A 115 -14.38 2.78 -17.11
C ILE A 115 -14.78 3.16 -15.68
N ILE A 116 -13.92 3.92 -15.00
CA ILE A 116 -14.19 4.40 -13.64
C ILE A 116 -15.40 5.34 -13.64
N ASN A 117 -15.44 6.29 -14.58
CA ASN A 117 -16.53 7.24 -14.68
C ASN A 117 -17.87 6.57 -15.03
N ASP A 118 -17.88 5.61 -15.95
CA ASP A 118 -19.09 4.85 -16.31
C ASP A 118 -19.62 4.03 -15.12
N TYR A 119 -18.74 3.33 -14.41
CA TYR A 119 -19.12 2.64 -13.18
C TYR A 119 -19.73 3.60 -12.16
N LYS A 120 -19.09 4.76 -11.93
CA LYS A 120 -19.57 5.77 -10.98
C LYS A 120 -20.94 6.32 -11.34
N GLU A 121 -21.22 6.51 -12.63
CA GLU A 121 -22.53 6.96 -13.12
C GLU A 121 -23.63 5.92 -12.90
N LYS A 122 -23.27 4.62 -12.94
CA LYS A 122 -24.21 3.50 -12.82
C LYS A 122 -24.23 2.83 -11.44
N GLU A 123 -23.39 3.26 -10.50
CA GLU A 123 -23.16 2.61 -9.20
C GLU A 123 -24.48 2.28 -8.47
N GLU A 124 -25.43 3.22 -8.40
CA GLU A 124 -26.69 3.01 -7.70
C GLU A 124 -27.57 1.94 -8.36
N THR A 125 -27.50 1.82 -9.69
CA THR A 125 -28.29 0.83 -10.45
C THR A 125 -27.65 -0.55 -10.48
N LEU A 126 -26.31 -0.61 -10.44
CA LEU A 126 -25.57 -1.86 -10.45
C LEU A 126 -25.62 -2.56 -9.08
N GLY A 127 -25.70 -1.79 -7.99
CA GLY A 127 -25.60 -2.35 -6.65
C GLY A 127 -24.19 -2.89 -6.36
N TYR A 128 -24.10 -3.78 -5.38
CA TYR A 128 -22.82 -4.40 -4.99
C TYR A 128 -22.98 -5.92 -4.91
N THR A 129 -21.97 -6.64 -5.37
CA THR A 129 -21.99 -8.10 -5.43
C THR A 129 -20.73 -8.68 -4.79
N VAL A 130 -20.90 -9.72 -3.98
CA VAL A 130 -19.82 -10.54 -3.43
C VAL A 130 -20.17 -11.99 -3.74
N TYR A 131 -19.20 -12.73 -4.27
CA TYR A 131 -19.38 -14.14 -4.60
C TYR A 131 -18.80 -14.99 -3.48
N ALA A 132 -19.53 -15.98 -2.98
CA ALA A 132 -19.07 -16.90 -1.96
C ALA A 132 -18.89 -18.30 -2.55
N HIS A 133 -17.72 -18.88 -2.34
CA HIS A 133 -17.43 -20.28 -2.67
C HIS A 133 -17.15 -21.01 -1.37
N VAL A 134 -17.86 -22.11 -1.14
CA VAL A 134 -17.69 -22.98 0.01
C VAL A 134 -17.13 -24.29 -0.52
N THR A 135 -16.10 -24.82 0.12
CA THR A 135 -15.56 -26.13 -0.26
C THR A 135 -15.00 -26.83 0.97
N GLN A 136 -14.84 -28.15 0.90
CA GLN A 136 -14.44 -28.95 2.05
C GLN A 136 -13.33 -29.94 1.72
N ASN A 137 -12.28 -29.94 2.54
CA ASN A 137 -11.23 -30.94 2.52
C ASN A 137 -11.13 -31.63 3.88
N LYS A 138 -11.64 -32.87 3.96
CA LYS A 138 -11.72 -33.66 5.20
C LYS A 138 -12.50 -32.90 6.28
N ASN A 139 -11.81 -32.45 7.33
CA ASN A 139 -12.40 -31.75 8.48
C ASN A 139 -12.28 -30.23 8.36
N LEU A 140 -11.70 -29.73 7.26
CA LEU A 140 -11.48 -28.32 7.00
C LEU A 140 -12.51 -27.82 5.98
N THR A 141 -13.37 -26.90 6.39
CA THR A 141 -14.26 -26.16 5.49
C THR A 141 -13.61 -24.82 5.16
N LEU A 142 -13.58 -24.47 3.89
CA LEU A 142 -13.09 -23.20 3.37
C LEU A 142 -14.29 -22.38 2.92
N ILE A 143 -14.32 -21.11 3.30
CA ILE A 143 -15.31 -20.14 2.83
C ILE A 143 -14.54 -18.99 2.21
N GLN A 144 -14.64 -18.84 0.90
CA GLN A 144 -14.01 -17.79 0.12
C GLN A 144 -15.06 -16.74 -0.24
N TYR A 145 -14.69 -15.48 -0.15
CA TYR A 145 -15.47 -14.34 -0.62
C TYR A 145 -14.65 -13.63 -1.69
N TRP A 146 -15.13 -13.69 -2.93
CA TRP A 146 -14.54 -13.08 -4.09
C TRP A 146 -15.24 -11.76 -4.40
N MET A 147 -14.46 -10.73 -4.66
CA MET A 147 -14.94 -9.41 -5.05
C MET A 147 -14.33 -9.05 -6.40
N PHE A 148 -15.22 -8.74 -7.36
CA PHE A 148 -14.81 -8.20 -8.64
C PHE A 148 -14.93 -6.68 -8.66
N TYR A 149 -13.93 -5.97 -9.18
CA TYR A 149 -13.97 -4.52 -9.37
C TYR A 149 -13.82 -4.19 -10.86
N ALA A 150 -14.51 -3.15 -11.32
CA ALA A 150 -14.49 -2.75 -12.72
C ALA A 150 -13.09 -2.41 -13.26
N PHE A 151 -12.19 -1.95 -12.39
CA PHE A 151 -10.86 -1.46 -12.75
C PHE A 151 -9.96 -1.45 -11.51
N ASN A 152 -8.64 -1.66 -11.66
CA ASN A 152 -7.65 -1.46 -10.61
C ASN A 152 -6.81 -0.20 -10.91
N LYS A 153 -6.86 0.79 -10.00
CA LYS A 153 -6.09 2.04 -10.09
C LYS A 153 -4.92 2.09 -9.10
N GLY A 154 -4.28 0.94 -8.90
CA GLY A 154 -3.07 0.79 -8.08
C GLY A 154 -1.89 1.60 -8.64
N THR A 155 -1.02 2.08 -7.75
CA THR A 155 0.20 2.82 -8.15
C THR A 155 1.16 1.95 -8.99
N LEU A 156 1.22 0.68 -8.61
CA LEU A 156 1.81 -0.45 -9.32
C LEU A 156 0.64 -1.41 -9.49
N ASN A 157 0.45 -2.05 -10.66
CA ASN A 157 -0.72 -2.90 -10.97
C ASN A 157 -1.99 -2.16 -11.43
N ASN A 158 -1.91 -1.25 -12.42
CA ASN A 158 -3.08 -0.55 -12.98
C ASN A 158 -3.61 -1.28 -14.21
N HIS A 159 -4.79 -1.90 -14.10
CA HIS A 159 -5.37 -2.76 -15.12
C HIS A 159 -6.91 -2.67 -15.14
N GLU A 160 -7.50 -3.13 -16.24
CA GLU A 160 -8.94 -3.34 -16.35
C GLU A 160 -9.35 -4.58 -15.57
N GLY A 161 -10.57 -4.57 -15.01
CA GLY A 161 -11.06 -5.63 -14.13
C GLY A 161 -10.19 -5.82 -12.89
N ASP A 162 -10.71 -6.48 -11.86
CA ASP A 162 -9.89 -6.86 -10.72
C ASP A 162 -10.57 -7.97 -9.92
N TRP A 163 -9.79 -8.92 -9.43
CA TRP A 163 -10.28 -10.00 -8.57
C TRP A 163 -9.49 -10.02 -7.27
N GLU A 164 -10.21 -9.87 -6.17
CA GLU A 164 -9.68 -9.93 -4.82
C GLU A 164 -10.48 -10.93 -3.98
N MET A 165 -9.85 -11.54 -2.97
CA MET A 165 -10.43 -12.65 -2.22
C MET A 165 -10.13 -12.59 -0.72
N VAL A 166 -11.13 -12.95 0.08
CA VAL A 166 -10.99 -13.22 1.50
C VAL A 166 -11.45 -14.64 1.80
N GLN A 167 -10.59 -15.44 2.44
CA GLN A 167 -10.91 -16.81 2.85
C GLN A 167 -10.97 -16.94 4.36
N ILE A 168 -11.86 -17.80 4.84
CA ILE A 168 -11.97 -18.25 6.22
C ILE A 168 -11.92 -19.76 6.23
N THR A 169 -11.09 -20.34 7.10
CA THR A 169 -11.07 -21.80 7.30
C THR A 169 -11.71 -22.16 8.62
N LEU A 170 -12.50 -23.23 8.62
CA LEU A 170 -13.12 -23.81 9.80
C LEU A 170 -12.62 -25.24 9.97
N GLU A 171 -12.20 -25.59 11.17
CA GLU A 171 -11.94 -26.98 11.53
C GLU A 171 -13.11 -27.48 12.39
N ASN A 172 -13.81 -28.52 11.93
CA ASN A 172 -15.02 -29.03 12.60
C ASN A 172 -16.02 -27.91 12.96
N ASN A 173 -16.34 -27.06 11.98
CA ASN A 173 -17.26 -25.91 12.10
C ASN A 173 -16.80 -24.82 13.09
N THR A 174 -15.55 -24.87 13.54
CA THR A 174 -14.94 -23.85 14.40
C THR A 174 -13.96 -23.01 13.58
N PRO A 175 -14.13 -21.69 13.49
CA PRO A 175 -13.27 -20.84 12.68
C PRO A 175 -11.84 -20.80 13.24
N LEU A 176 -10.88 -21.11 12.37
CA LEU A 176 -9.46 -21.29 12.70
C LEU A 176 -8.61 -20.09 12.26
N LYS A 177 -8.71 -19.71 10.98
CA LYS A 177 -7.88 -18.66 10.35
C LYS A 177 -8.68 -17.89 9.30
N ALA A 178 -8.19 -16.71 8.98
CA ALA A 178 -8.60 -15.95 7.80
C ALA A 178 -7.39 -15.56 6.96
N PHE A 179 -7.59 -15.43 5.66
CA PHE A 179 -6.57 -15.15 4.63
C PHE A 179 -7.09 -14.05 3.73
N TYR A 180 -6.37 -12.93 3.64
CA TYR A 180 -6.78 -11.75 2.86
C TYR A 180 -5.78 -11.55 1.73
N SER A 181 -6.26 -11.51 0.49
CA SER A 181 -5.45 -11.23 -0.69
C SER A 181 -4.88 -9.82 -0.66
N GLN A 182 -3.65 -9.67 -1.15
CA GLN A 182 -2.95 -8.39 -1.30
C GLN A 182 -2.10 -8.47 -2.57
N HIS A 183 -2.59 -7.90 -3.67
CA HIS A 183 -1.96 -8.02 -4.98
C HIS A 183 -1.80 -9.51 -5.37
N ILE A 184 -0.62 -9.94 -5.83
CA ILE A 184 -0.30 -11.34 -6.16
C ILE A 184 -0.13 -12.26 -4.93
N GLY A 185 -0.33 -11.74 -3.71
CA GLY A 185 -0.09 -12.49 -2.48
C GLY A 185 -1.15 -12.21 -1.44
N GLY A 186 -0.73 -12.11 -0.17
CA GLY A 186 -1.65 -11.87 0.91
C GLY A 186 -1.06 -12.09 2.29
N GLN A 187 -1.95 -12.04 3.27
CA GLN A 187 -1.62 -12.26 4.67
C GLN A 187 -2.64 -13.19 5.32
N LYS A 188 -2.19 -14.00 6.28
CA LYS A 188 -3.07 -14.84 7.10
C LYS A 188 -3.06 -14.44 8.56
N ALA A 189 -4.17 -14.62 9.25
CA ALA A 189 -4.31 -14.38 10.67
C ALA A 189 -5.08 -15.52 11.34
N GLU A 190 -4.69 -15.87 12.56
CA GLU A 190 -5.52 -16.69 13.43
C GLU A 190 -6.86 -16.01 13.66
N TRP A 191 -7.97 -16.76 13.68
CA TRP A 191 -9.32 -16.19 13.78
C TRP A 191 -9.46 -15.27 14.99
N LYS A 192 -8.83 -15.61 16.12
CA LYS A 192 -8.81 -14.79 17.35
C LYS A 192 -8.19 -13.39 17.16
N ASP A 193 -7.29 -13.22 16.18
CA ASP A 193 -6.61 -11.97 15.88
C ASP A 193 -7.31 -11.15 14.77
N VAL A 194 -8.36 -11.69 14.15
CA VAL A 194 -9.20 -11.00 13.16
C VAL A 194 -10.16 -10.03 13.87
N GLU A 195 -10.25 -8.77 13.40
CA GLU A 195 -11.26 -7.83 13.87
C GLU A 195 -12.62 -8.19 13.28
N LYS A 196 -13.66 -8.28 14.12
CA LYS A 196 -14.99 -8.77 13.73
C LYS A 196 -16.11 -7.93 14.32
N ASN A 197 -17.31 -8.06 13.76
CA ASN A 197 -18.57 -7.67 14.38
C ASN A 197 -19.52 -8.88 14.38
N GLY A 198 -19.72 -9.48 15.56
CA GLY A 198 -20.25 -10.85 15.62
C GLY A 198 -19.26 -11.81 14.95
N GLU A 199 -19.76 -12.64 14.03
CA GLU A 199 -18.95 -13.55 13.20
C GLU A 199 -18.46 -12.91 11.89
N HIS A 200 -18.93 -11.70 11.57
CA HIS A 200 -18.56 -11.01 10.33
C HIS A 200 -17.15 -10.39 10.44
N PRO A 201 -16.17 -10.83 9.64
CA PRO A 201 -14.83 -10.25 9.63
C PRO A 201 -14.81 -8.86 9.02
N LYS A 202 -13.99 -7.97 9.58
CA LYS A 202 -13.75 -6.64 9.03
C LYS A 202 -12.60 -6.70 8.05
N VAL A 203 -12.89 -6.36 6.81
CA VAL A 203 -11.92 -6.28 5.72
C VAL A 203 -11.70 -4.82 5.40
N TYR A 204 -10.46 -4.36 5.48
CA TYR A 204 -10.10 -2.98 5.14
C TYR A 204 -9.51 -2.97 3.74
N VAL A 205 -10.28 -2.47 2.78
CA VAL A 205 -9.95 -2.50 1.35
C VAL A 205 -9.10 -1.28 1.01
N ALA A 206 -7.94 -1.51 0.37
CA ALA A 206 -7.05 -0.46 -0.09
C ALA A 206 -7.65 0.32 -1.26
N ARG A 207 -7.42 1.64 -1.26
CA ARG A 207 -7.92 2.50 -2.33
C ARG A 207 -7.30 2.16 -3.67
N GLY A 208 -8.13 1.86 -4.66
CA GLY A 208 -7.77 1.67 -6.06
C GLY A 208 -7.10 0.32 -6.37
N SER A 209 -6.26 -0.20 -5.48
CA SER A 209 -5.65 -1.53 -5.63
C SER A 209 -6.51 -2.67 -5.11
N HIS A 210 -7.53 -2.36 -4.31
CA HIS A 210 -8.48 -3.30 -3.68
C HIS A 210 -7.89 -4.39 -2.78
N ALA A 211 -6.57 -4.38 -2.56
CA ALA A 211 -5.90 -5.26 -1.62
C ALA A 211 -6.56 -5.24 -0.22
N ASN A 212 -6.71 -6.41 0.39
CA ASN A 212 -7.46 -6.64 1.61
C ASN A 212 -6.56 -6.68 2.86
N TYR A 213 -6.87 -5.87 3.87
CA TYR A 213 -6.07 -5.75 5.09
C TYR A 213 -6.85 -6.06 6.37
N PHE A 214 -6.14 -6.58 7.37
CA PHE A 214 -6.71 -6.91 8.69
C PHE A 214 -6.87 -5.69 9.61
N ARG A 215 -6.18 -4.57 9.33
CA ARG A 215 -6.34 -3.30 10.07
C ARG A 215 -6.39 -2.11 9.11
N TYR A 216 -7.20 -1.11 9.46
CA TYR A 216 -7.38 0.12 8.69
C TYR A 216 -6.11 0.97 8.48
N TYR A 217 -5.02 0.65 9.17
CA TYR A 217 -3.75 1.38 9.14
C TYR A 217 -2.59 0.61 8.50
N GLN A 218 -2.86 -0.59 7.95
CA GLN A 218 -1.85 -1.36 7.20
C GLN A 218 -1.65 -0.81 5.78
N GLY A 219 -0.81 -1.50 5.00
CA GLY A 219 -0.48 -1.16 3.62
C GLY A 219 0.57 -0.05 3.54
N LYS A 220 1.20 0.30 4.67
CA LYS A 220 2.12 1.45 4.72
C LYS A 220 3.55 1.11 4.36
N LEU A 221 3.91 -0.17 4.46
CA LEU A 221 5.24 -0.69 4.15
C LEU A 221 5.21 -1.46 2.82
N GLY A 222 6.28 -1.37 2.05
CA GLY A 222 6.41 -2.03 0.74
C GLY A 222 6.21 -1.08 -0.43
N LEU A 223 6.46 -1.59 -1.64
CA LEU A 223 6.49 -0.81 -2.89
C LEU A 223 5.09 -0.38 -3.35
N ALA A 224 4.06 -1.20 -3.12
CA ALA A 224 2.68 -0.88 -3.47
C ALA A 224 2.16 0.31 -2.67
N SER A 225 2.51 0.37 -1.37
CA SER A 225 2.31 1.54 -0.52
C SER A 225 0.86 2.03 -0.50
N ASP A 226 -0.05 1.12 -0.15
CA ASP A 226 -1.48 1.34 -0.21
C ASP A 226 -2.05 2.40 0.75
N TYR A 227 -3.19 2.94 0.31
CA TYR A 227 -4.02 3.83 1.10
C TYR A 227 -5.21 3.05 1.66
N VAL A 228 -5.00 2.48 2.85
CA VAL A 228 -6.04 1.79 3.61
C VAL A 228 -6.69 2.76 4.59
N GLY A 229 -7.99 2.58 4.88
CA GLY A 229 -8.71 3.39 5.84
C GLY A 229 -10.03 2.77 6.29
N LYS A 230 -10.72 3.48 7.18
CA LYS A 230 -12.09 3.15 7.64
C LYS A 230 -12.99 4.39 7.64
N ASN A 231 -12.65 5.34 6.78
CA ASN A 231 -13.19 6.70 6.74
C ASN A 231 -14.10 6.93 5.52
N GLY A 232 -14.31 5.92 4.68
CA GLY A 232 -15.20 5.95 3.53
C GLY A 232 -16.45 5.10 3.70
N LYS A 233 -16.91 4.53 2.59
CA LYS A 233 -18.08 3.65 2.55
C LYS A 233 -17.85 2.38 3.36
N ILE A 234 -18.91 1.83 3.93
CA ILE A 234 -18.89 0.56 4.64
C ILE A 234 -20.00 -0.29 4.03
N LEU A 235 -19.64 -1.42 3.44
CA LEU A 235 -20.60 -2.41 2.95
C LEU A 235 -20.69 -3.55 3.96
N ARG A 236 -21.88 -3.74 4.53
CA ARG A 236 -22.21 -4.86 5.42
C ARG A 236 -22.89 -5.97 4.60
N PRO A 237 -23.04 -7.19 5.14
CA PRO A 237 -23.73 -8.27 4.44
C PRO A 237 -25.11 -7.94 3.85
N LYS A 238 -25.85 -7.04 4.50
CA LYS A 238 -27.16 -6.56 4.00
C LYS A 238 -27.09 -5.50 2.88
N ASP A 239 -25.90 -4.95 2.65
CA ASP A 239 -25.68 -3.84 1.73
C ASP A 239 -25.23 -4.34 0.35
N TYR A 240 -24.90 -5.64 0.20
CA TYR A 240 -24.52 -6.27 -1.07
C TYR A 240 -25.28 -7.59 -1.28
N GLU A 241 -25.35 -8.04 -2.53
CA GLU A 241 -25.83 -9.38 -2.88
C GLU A 241 -24.72 -10.41 -2.65
N LEU A 242 -25.02 -11.46 -1.89
CA LEU A 242 -24.13 -12.60 -1.69
C LEU A 242 -24.54 -13.73 -2.63
N VAL A 243 -23.74 -13.97 -3.66
CA VAL A 243 -23.99 -15.01 -4.67
C VAL A 243 -23.20 -16.26 -4.29
N ILE A 244 -23.88 -17.37 -4.00
CA ILE A 244 -23.22 -18.66 -3.72
C ILE A 244 -22.80 -19.28 -5.05
N LEU A 245 -21.50 -19.52 -5.21
CA LEU A 245 -20.90 -20.17 -6.37
C LEU A 245 -20.93 -21.68 -6.20
N GLY A 246 -21.19 -22.41 -7.28
CA GLY A 246 -20.93 -23.84 -7.33
C GLY A 246 -19.46 -24.15 -7.62
N GLU A 247 -19.19 -25.37 -8.07
CA GLU A 247 -17.85 -25.86 -8.38
C GLU A 247 -17.50 -25.79 -9.87
N LYS A 248 -16.21 -25.80 -10.18
CA LYS A 248 -15.71 -25.77 -11.56
C LYS A 248 -16.29 -26.91 -12.41
N GLY A 249 -16.67 -26.59 -13.65
CA GLY A 249 -16.96 -27.55 -14.70
C GLY A 249 -18.44 -27.80 -14.97
N GLU A 250 -18.70 -28.32 -16.17
CA GLU A 250 -20.06 -28.48 -16.71
C GLU A 250 -20.98 -29.28 -15.78
N GLY A 251 -22.11 -28.66 -15.42
CA GLY A 251 -23.14 -29.27 -14.56
C GLY A 251 -22.82 -29.24 -13.07
N ASN A 252 -21.78 -28.52 -12.65
CA ASN A 252 -21.45 -28.23 -11.25
C ASN A 252 -21.81 -26.79 -10.85
N HIS A 253 -22.43 -26.02 -11.73
CA HIS A 253 -23.00 -24.72 -11.40
C HIS A 253 -24.14 -24.39 -12.37
N VAL A 254 -24.93 -23.37 -12.05
CA VAL A 254 -25.97 -22.85 -12.96
C VAL A 254 -25.34 -22.15 -14.18
N GLU A 255 -26.11 -22.00 -15.27
CA GLU A 255 -25.60 -21.39 -16.51
C GLU A 255 -25.11 -19.94 -16.30
N GLU A 256 -25.75 -19.20 -15.39
CA GLU A 256 -25.36 -17.84 -15.02
C GLU A 256 -23.97 -17.78 -14.36
N GLN A 257 -23.38 -18.92 -13.99
CA GLN A 257 -22.04 -19.04 -13.41
C GLN A 257 -21.00 -19.62 -14.39
N ASN A 258 -21.36 -19.89 -15.65
CA ASN A 258 -20.42 -20.42 -16.66
C ASN A 258 -19.17 -19.53 -16.87
N TRP A 259 -19.25 -18.25 -16.52
CA TRP A 259 -18.09 -17.34 -16.52
C TRP A 259 -16.97 -17.78 -15.58
N MET A 260 -17.24 -18.61 -14.57
CA MET A 260 -16.22 -19.14 -13.65
C MET A 260 -15.21 -20.03 -14.37
N ASP A 261 -15.66 -20.76 -15.39
CA ASP A 261 -14.83 -21.65 -16.20
C ASP A 261 -14.00 -20.89 -17.25
N PHE A 262 -14.13 -19.56 -17.34
CA PHE A 262 -13.31 -18.75 -18.22
C PHE A 262 -11.84 -18.73 -17.77
N ALA A 263 -10.96 -19.32 -18.58
CA ALA A 263 -9.52 -19.36 -18.32
C ALA A 263 -8.77 -18.12 -18.81
N GLY A 264 -9.47 -17.17 -19.43
CA GLY A 264 -8.86 -15.95 -19.92
C GLY A 264 -8.68 -14.88 -18.84
N ARG A 265 -8.11 -13.76 -19.28
CA ARG A 265 -7.86 -12.58 -18.44
C ARG A 265 -9.07 -11.64 -18.42
N TRP A 266 -9.36 -11.08 -17.26
CA TRP A 266 -10.42 -10.12 -17.01
C TRP A 266 -9.87 -8.69 -17.17
N GLY A 267 -9.65 -8.26 -18.41
CA GLY A 267 -9.04 -6.99 -18.76
C GLY A 267 -8.03 -7.11 -19.91
N ASP A 268 -7.58 -5.97 -20.45
CA ASP A 268 -6.57 -5.88 -21.52
C ASP A 268 -5.38 -6.85 -21.32
N PHE A 269 -4.94 -7.48 -22.40
CA PHE A 269 -3.79 -8.37 -22.43
C PHE A 269 -2.46 -7.60 -22.45
N GLY A 270 -2.41 -6.41 -23.04
CA GLY A 270 -1.19 -5.59 -23.13
C GLY A 270 0.04 -6.30 -23.71
N SER A 271 1.22 -5.75 -23.45
CA SER A 271 2.53 -6.30 -23.86
C SER A 271 3.15 -7.23 -22.79
N ALA A 272 4.27 -7.91 -23.10
CA ALA A 272 5.06 -8.67 -22.12
C ALA A 272 5.56 -7.78 -20.94
N GLU A 273 5.75 -6.50 -21.20
CA GLU A 273 6.10 -5.53 -20.18
C GLU A 273 4.93 -5.13 -19.29
N ASP A 274 3.73 -5.11 -19.85
CA ASP A 274 2.53 -4.85 -19.10
C ASP A 274 2.28 -5.98 -18.09
N GLU A 275 2.67 -7.21 -18.39
CA GLU A 275 2.69 -8.30 -17.43
C GLU A 275 3.63 -8.04 -16.25
N LEU A 276 4.89 -7.68 -16.51
CA LEU A 276 5.87 -7.36 -15.46
C LEU A 276 5.43 -6.19 -14.57
N ARG A 277 4.58 -5.30 -15.10
CA ARG A 277 4.05 -4.12 -14.40
C ARG A 277 2.66 -4.34 -13.78
N GLY A 278 2.09 -5.53 -13.96
CA GLY A 278 0.74 -5.84 -13.50
C GLY A 278 -0.36 -5.03 -14.21
N LYS A 279 -0.19 -4.71 -15.49
CA LYS A 279 -1.22 -4.02 -16.27
C LYS A 279 -2.14 -4.96 -17.06
N ARG A 280 -1.80 -6.25 -17.11
CA ARG A 280 -2.68 -7.27 -17.66
C ARG A 280 -3.87 -7.49 -16.72
N GLY A 281 -5.05 -7.69 -17.29
CA GLY A 281 -6.18 -8.20 -16.52
C GLY A 281 -5.80 -9.49 -15.76
N PRO A 282 -6.28 -9.67 -14.51
CA PRO A 282 -6.03 -10.88 -13.76
C PRO A 282 -6.82 -12.05 -14.36
N PHE A 283 -6.39 -13.27 -14.08
CA PHE A 283 -7.24 -14.44 -14.30
C PHE A 283 -8.46 -14.44 -13.37
N GLY A 284 -9.53 -15.14 -13.77
CA GLY A 284 -10.71 -15.33 -12.94
C GLY A 284 -10.44 -16.21 -11.70
N PRO A 285 -11.41 -16.31 -10.77
CA PRO A 285 -11.23 -17.02 -9.50
C PRO A 285 -10.64 -18.42 -9.62
N VAL A 286 -11.18 -19.24 -10.53
CA VAL A 286 -10.79 -20.63 -10.78
C VAL A 286 -9.35 -20.78 -11.29
N TYR A 287 -8.81 -19.76 -11.97
CA TYR A 287 -7.51 -19.80 -12.65
C TYR A 287 -6.48 -18.87 -12.01
N ARG A 288 -6.82 -18.22 -10.89
CA ARG A 288 -5.93 -17.25 -10.23
C ARG A 288 -4.80 -17.96 -9.50
N GLU A 289 -3.56 -17.52 -9.76
CA GLU A 289 -2.33 -18.16 -9.24
C GLU A 289 -2.30 -19.66 -9.53
N ASP A 290 -2.44 -20.02 -10.82
CA ASP A 290 -2.49 -21.40 -11.30
C ASP A 290 -3.59 -22.27 -10.66
N GLY A 291 -4.66 -21.62 -10.15
CA GLY A 291 -5.78 -22.26 -9.48
C GLY A 291 -5.58 -22.45 -7.96
N GLU A 292 -4.40 -22.14 -7.42
CA GLU A 292 -4.11 -22.31 -6.00
C GLU A 292 -5.02 -21.45 -5.11
N MET A 293 -5.45 -20.29 -5.60
CA MET A 293 -6.39 -19.43 -4.86
C MET A 293 -7.79 -20.04 -4.79
N TRP A 294 -8.25 -20.74 -5.83
CA TRP A 294 -9.54 -21.45 -5.84
C TRP A 294 -9.52 -22.64 -4.88
N GLU A 295 -8.48 -23.47 -4.94
CA GLU A 295 -8.30 -24.59 -4.00
C GLU A 295 -8.09 -24.12 -2.55
N GLY A 296 -7.47 -22.95 -2.38
CA GLY A 296 -7.42 -22.19 -1.13
C GLY A 296 -6.44 -22.67 -0.06
N ILE A 297 -6.08 -23.96 -0.01
CA ILE A 297 -5.21 -24.52 1.05
C ILE A 297 -3.74 -24.14 0.84
N GLU A 298 -3.16 -24.49 -0.32
CA GLU A 298 -1.74 -24.24 -0.60
C GLU A 298 -1.45 -22.73 -0.66
N TRP A 299 -2.28 -21.97 -1.37
CA TRP A 299 -2.22 -20.52 -1.37
C TRP A 299 -2.26 -19.96 0.06
N GLY A 300 -3.24 -20.36 0.87
CA GLY A 300 -3.36 -19.91 2.27
C GLY A 300 -2.14 -20.28 3.12
N ASN A 301 -1.55 -21.45 2.91
CA ASN A 301 -0.34 -21.89 3.60
C ASN A 301 0.90 -21.10 3.20
N SER A 302 1.00 -20.65 1.95
CA SER A 302 2.09 -19.81 1.45
C SER A 302 2.11 -18.41 2.09
N LEU A 303 0.94 -17.88 2.51
CA LEU A 303 0.83 -16.50 2.98
C LEU A 303 1.61 -16.22 4.25
N SER A 304 2.13 -15.00 4.34
CA SER A 304 2.79 -14.50 5.55
C SER A 304 1.81 -14.35 6.71
N SER A 305 2.22 -14.70 7.93
CA SER A 305 1.38 -14.52 9.11
C SER A 305 1.33 -13.05 9.55
N LEU A 306 0.17 -12.62 10.05
CA LEU A 306 -0.05 -11.29 10.63
C LEU A 306 0.93 -11.02 11.77
N ASN A 307 1.84 -10.07 11.57
CA ASN A 307 2.89 -9.77 12.52
C ASN A 307 2.54 -8.55 13.39
N LYS A 308 2.34 -8.78 14.69
CA LYS A 308 1.96 -7.73 15.66
C LYS A 308 3.00 -6.62 15.82
N ASN A 309 4.29 -6.87 15.56
CA ASN A 309 5.32 -5.84 15.59
C ASN A 309 5.25 -4.97 14.33
N THR A 310 5.05 -5.57 13.16
CA THR A 310 4.80 -4.84 11.92
C THR A 310 3.57 -3.94 12.04
N LEU A 311 2.48 -4.45 12.62
CA LEU A 311 1.27 -3.64 12.87
C LEU A 311 1.53 -2.41 13.74
N LYS A 312 2.39 -2.50 14.76
CA LYS A 312 2.75 -1.33 15.60
C LYS A 312 3.52 -0.28 14.78
N ILE A 313 4.41 -0.74 13.90
CA ILE A 313 5.19 0.12 13.02
C ILE A 313 4.27 0.81 12.01
N GLU A 314 3.40 0.06 11.35
CA GLU A 314 2.41 0.61 10.41
C GLU A 314 1.43 1.56 11.09
N TRP A 315 0.98 1.25 12.31
CA TRP A 315 0.15 2.15 13.11
C TRP A 315 0.86 3.47 13.39
N PHE A 316 2.13 3.42 13.81
CA PHE A 316 2.94 4.61 14.06
C PHE A 316 3.06 5.45 12.80
N PHE A 317 3.34 4.82 11.66
CA PHE A 317 3.49 5.51 10.39
C PHE A 317 2.19 6.11 9.87
N TYR A 318 1.08 5.37 9.96
CA TYR A 318 -0.24 5.90 9.62
C TYR A 318 -0.59 7.16 10.44
N HIS A 319 -0.23 7.20 11.72
CA HIS A 319 -0.51 8.34 12.61
C HIS A 319 0.65 9.35 12.71
N PHE A 320 1.73 9.17 11.95
CA PHE A 320 2.99 9.90 12.16
C PHE A 320 2.79 11.42 12.09
N ILE A 321 2.08 11.92 11.06
CA ILE A 321 1.84 13.35 10.86
C ILE A 321 1.07 13.93 12.05
N LEU A 322 0.03 13.23 12.53
CA LEU A 322 -0.77 13.68 13.67
C LEU A 322 0.08 13.71 14.96
N ILE A 323 0.79 12.62 15.24
CA ILE A 323 1.70 12.52 16.39
C ILE A 323 2.72 13.65 16.34
N TYR A 324 3.33 13.87 15.18
CA TYR A 324 4.31 14.93 14.95
C TYR A 324 3.73 16.33 15.21
N ILE A 325 2.55 16.65 14.68
CA ILE A 325 1.87 17.94 14.90
C ILE A 325 1.58 18.15 16.39
N ILE A 326 1.09 17.12 17.10
CA ILE A 326 0.82 17.20 18.54
C ILE A 326 2.12 17.53 19.29
N PHE A 327 3.21 16.80 19.04
CA PHE A 327 4.50 17.08 19.67
C PHE A 327 5.06 18.45 19.30
N PHE A 328 4.86 18.89 18.06
CA PHE A 328 5.24 20.23 17.62
C PHE A 328 4.50 21.31 18.41
N ILE A 329 3.17 21.22 18.53
CA ILE A 329 2.34 22.19 19.26
C ILE A 329 2.70 22.21 20.74
N ILE A 330 2.86 21.04 21.38
CA ILE A 330 3.25 20.95 22.79
C ILE A 330 4.62 21.59 23.01
N SER A 331 5.60 21.26 22.16
CA SER A 331 6.95 21.82 22.26
C SER A 331 6.95 23.34 22.06
N LEU A 332 6.16 23.82 21.09
CA LEU A 332 5.97 25.25 20.84
C LEU A 332 5.36 25.94 22.06
N ALA A 333 4.29 25.39 22.63
CA ALA A 333 3.63 25.93 23.81
C ALA A 333 4.58 26.00 25.02
N ILE A 334 5.37 24.95 25.27
CA ILE A 334 6.37 24.94 26.35
C ILE A 334 7.40 26.06 26.16
N ILE A 335 7.92 26.24 24.93
CA ILE A 335 8.88 27.29 24.61
C ILE A 335 8.26 28.67 24.83
N LEU A 336 7.05 28.90 24.32
CA LEU A 336 6.34 30.18 24.46
C LEU A 336 6.02 30.50 25.93
N ILE A 337 5.58 29.52 26.73
CA ILE A 337 5.36 29.69 28.17
C ILE A 337 6.66 30.01 28.90
N SER A 338 7.76 29.34 28.55
CA SER A 338 9.09 29.60 29.12
C SER A 338 9.57 31.03 28.82
N ILE A 339 9.34 31.51 27.60
CA ILE A 339 9.63 32.89 27.20
C ILE A 339 8.73 33.87 27.97
N TYR A 340 7.42 33.62 28.03
CA TYR A 340 6.46 34.47 28.73
C TYR A 340 6.76 34.61 30.23
N ARG A 341 7.16 33.51 30.90
CA ARG A 341 7.58 33.52 32.31
C ARG A 341 8.84 34.36 32.56
N LYS A 342 9.67 34.55 31.54
CA LYS A 342 10.91 35.35 31.61
C LYS A 342 10.74 36.77 31.08
N ARG A 343 9.54 37.17 30.63
CA ARG A 343 9.30 38.42 29.89
C ARG A 343 9.90 39.67 30.53
N GLU A 344 9.82 39.79 31.86
CA GLU A 344 10.32 40.95 32.63
C GLU A 344 11.86 40.99 32.69
N LYS A 345 12.53 39.86 32.46
CA LYS A 345 13.99 39.73 32.44
C LYS A 345 14.58 39.77 31.02
N LEU A 346 13.75 39.84 29.99
CA LEU A 346 14.21 39.89 28.60
C LEU A 346 14.78 41.26 28.27
N LYS A 347 16.05 41.31 27.86
CA LYS A 347 16.71 42.53 27.36
C LYS A 347 16.69 42.55 25.83
N LYS A 348 16.57 43.74 25.23
CA LYS A 348 16.71 43.90 23.77
C LYS A 348 18.20 43.76 23.36
N PRO A 349 18.49 43.19 22.18
CA PRO A 349 17.57 42.53 21.26
C PRO A 349 17.05 41.21 21.84
N TYR A 350 15.74 40.97 21.72
CA TYR A 350 15.10 39.82 22.35
C TYR A 350 15.62 38.48 21.79
N PHE A 351 15.87 38.44 20.49
CA PHE A 351 16.50 37.33 19.80
C PHE A 351 18.01 37.54 19.77
N PHE A 352 18.77 36.71 20.49
CA PHE A 352 20.22 36.81 20.47
C PHE A 352 20.77 36.63 19.05
N LEU A 353 20.15 35.76 18.25
CA LEU A 353 20.54 35.51 16.85
C LEU A 353 20.57 36.77 15.99
N PHE A 354 19.74 37.77 16.28
CA PHE A 354 19.66 39.02 15.51
C PHE A 354 20.43 40.16 16.17
N ASN A 355 21.26 39.87 17.17
CA ASN A 355 22.12 40.87 17.81
C ASN A 355 23.33 41.18 16.92
N ILE A 356 23.21 42.20 16.07
CA ILE A 356 24.22 42.62 15.11
C ILE A 356 24.54 44.10 15.39
N ASN A 357 25.64 44.35 16.08
CA ASN A 357 26.06 45.70 16.50
C ASN A 357 27.48 46.00 15.98
N GLY A 358 27.60 46.28 14.69
CA GLY A 358 28.88 46.55 14.02
C GLY A 358 29.69 45.31 13.67
N LEU A 359 30.92 45.51 13.18
CA LEU A 359 31.82 44.44 12.71
C LEU A 359 32.68 43.88 13.86
N ASN A 360 32.04 43.18 14.81
CA ASN A 360 32.73 42.42 15.86
C ASN A 360 32.52 40.91 15.70
N LEU A 361 33.36 40.11 16.37
CA LEU A 361 33.32 38.64 16.27
C LEU A 361 31.95 38.05 16.59
N ARG A 362 31.22 38.60 17.56
CA ARG A 362 29.86 38.16 17.92
C ARG A 362 28.87 38.41 16.79
N SER A 363 28.89 39.62 16.21
CA SER A 363 28.03 39.97 15.07
C SER A 363 28.35 39.12 13.84
N ILE A 364 29.64 38.83 13.61
CA ILE A 364 30.08 37.89 12.55
C ILE A 364 29.54 36.49 12.80
N GLY A 365 29.64 35.98 14.04
CA GLY A 365 29.07 34.70 14.45
C GLY A 365 27.57 34.62 14.15
N ASN A 366 26.80 35.61 14.59
CA ASN A 366 25.36 35.70 14.34
C ASN A 366 25.00 35.78 12.85
N ILE A 367 25.73 36.58 12.05
CA ILE A 367 25.53 36.67 10.60
C ILE A 367 25.76 35.32 9.92
N ILE A 368 26.85 34.63 10.28
CA ILE A 368 27.15 33.28 9.75
C ILE A 368 26.03 32.30 10.13
N ALA A 369 25.50 32.36 11.36
CA ALA A 369 24.39 31.51 11.78
C ALA A 369 23.12 31.79 10.95
N ILE A 370 22.76 33.06 10.74
CA ILE A 370 21.61 33.45 9.91
C ILE A 370 21.79 32.93 8.48
N PHE A 371 22.97 33.11 7.90
CA PHE A 371 23.26 32.60 6.56
C PHE A 371 23.16 31.06 6.49
N GLY A 372 23.64 30.37 7.53
CA GLY A 372 23.46 28.94 7.70
C GLY A 372 21.98 28.54 7.69
N ILE A 373 21.11 29.25 8.42
CA ILE A 373 19.66 28.98 8.42
C ILE A 373 19.08 29.17 7.02
N ILE A 374 19.43 30.25 6.32
CA ILE A 374 18.94 30.52 4.96
C ILE A 374 19.31 29.37 4.02
N ILE A 375 20.57 28.90 4.07
CA ILE A 375 21.01 27.75 3.26
C ILE A 375 20.25 26.46 3.64
N ALA A 376 19.96 26.23 4.92
CA ALA A 376 19.13 25.10 5.35
C ALA A 376 17.67 25.22 4.89
N ILE A 377 17.15 26.42 4.60
CA ILE A 377 15.84 26.57 3.97
C ILE A 377 15.94 26.23 2.49
N PHE A 378 16.99 26.68 1.80
CA PHE A 378 17.22 26.32 0.39
C PHE A 378 17.38 24.82 0.18
N SER A 379 17.99 24.09 1.12
CA SER A 379 18.12 22.62 1.02
C SER A 379 16.76 21.91 0.94
N LEU A 380 15.69 22.49 1.48
CA LEU A 380 14.36 21.87 1.52
C LEU A 380 13.70 21.77 0.15
N PHE A 381 14.11 22.63 -0.78
CA PHE A 381 13.55 22.71 -2.14
C PHE A 381 14.47 22.08 -3.18
N ASN A 382 15.48 21.33 -2.74
CA ASN A 382 16.46 20.68 -3.60
C ASN A 382 16.58 19.19 -3.26
N PRO A 383 16.79 18.31 -4.25
CA PRO A 383 17.07 16.89 -4.01
C PRO A 383 18.30 16.64 -3.15
N TRP A 384 18.25 15.62 -2.30
CA TRP A 384 19.33 15.27 -1.36
C TRP A 384 20.15 14.08 -1.85
N TYR A 385 19.52 13.16 -2.57
CA TYR A 385 20.17 11.99 -3.14
C TYR A 385 19.49 11.57 -4.43
N GLY A 386 20.26 11.07 -5.40
CA GLY A 386 19.72 10.56 -6.66
C GLY A 386 20.43 9.31 -7.15
N ILE A 387 19.67 8.43 -7.81
CA ILE A 387 20.18 7.35 -8.67
C ILE A 387 19.66 7.63 -10.08
N PHE A 388 20.56 7.52 -11.05
CA PHE A 388 20.33 7.82 -12.45
C PHE A 388 20.76 6.63 -13.30
N VAL A 389 20.04 6.40 -14.39
CA VAL A 389 20.35 5.39 -15.40
C VAL A 389 20.36 6.03 -16.77
N ASP A 390 21.21 5.51 -17.64
CA ASP A 390 21.13 5.69 -19.08
C ASP A 390 21.08 4.30 -19.70
N ILE A 391 20.00 3.98 -20.41
CA ILE A 391 19.74 2.66 -20.99
C ILE A 391 19.59 2.85 -22.49
N ASP A 392 20.47 2.21 -23.26
CA ASP A 392 20.58 2.45 -24.70
C ASP A 392 19.45 1.82 -25.53
N THR A 393 18.96 0.66 -25.07
CA THR A 393 18.07 -0.22 -25.87
C THR A 393 16.98 -0.88 -25.02
N GLY A 394 16.05 -1.52 -25.70
CA GLY A 394 14.89 -2.14 -25.06
C GLY A 394 13.88 -1.10 -24.62
N SER A 395 12.98 -1.52 -23.75
CA SER A 395 11.79 -0.75 -23.40
C SER A 395 11.91 0.15 -22.19
N TYR A 396 12.94 -0.08 -21.39
CA TYR A 396 13.39 0.86 -20.37
C TYR A 396 14.40 1.87 -20.93
N LYS A 397 14.54 1.94 -22.27
CA LYS A 397 15.41 2.91 -22.93
C LYS A 397 15.10 4.32 -22.42
N THR A 398 16.17 5.04 -22.13
CA THR A 398 16.09 6.42 -21.66
C THR A 398 16.64 7.37 -22.70
N ASP A 399 16.11 8.58 -22.76
CA ASP A 399 16.66 9.66 -23.59
C ASP A 399 17.84 10.34 -22.85
N GLY A 400 18.90 9.56 -22.66
CA GLY A 400 20.06 9.94 -21.87
C GLY A 400 19.87 9.72 -20.36
N LEU A 401 20.81 10.25 -19.59
CA LEU A 401 20.87 10.08 -18.14
C LEU A 401 19.59 10.56 -17.42
N THR A 402 18.77 9.61 -17.00
CA THR A 402 17.46 9.81 -16.41
C THR A 402 17.47 9.43 -14.93
N LYS A 403 16.85 10.27 -14.08
CA LYS A 403 16.74 9.99 -12.65
C LYS A 403 15.68 8.90 -12.40
N ILE A 404 16.10 7.81 -11.76
CA ILE A 404 15.22 6.70 -11.36
C ILE A 404 14.91 6.68 -9.88
N VAL A 405 15.79 7.19 -9.02
CA VAL A 405 15.49 7.33 -7.58
C VAL A 405 15.82 8.75 -7.17
N SER A 406 14.93 9.34 -6.37
CA SER A 406 15.12 10.65 -5.76
C SER A 406 14.83 10.56 -4.27
N ILE A 407 15.68 11.12 -3.44
CA ILE A 407 15.37 11.37 -2.02
C ILE A 407 15.46 12.88 -1.79
N ASP A 408 14.37 13.50 -1.37
CA ASP A 408 14.32 14.95 -1.12
C ASP A 408 13.51 15.35 0.12
N GLY A 409 13.58 16.64 0.45
CA GLY A 409 12.93 17.20 1.62
C GLY A 409 11.40 17.30 1.52
N GLN A 410 10.80 17.27 0.34
CA GLN A 410 9.37 17.52 0.11
C GLN A 410 8.57 16.23 -0.04
N TYR A 411 9.09 15.28 -0.80
CA TYR A 411 8.40 14.04 -1.18
C TYR A 411 9.08 12.80 -0.59
N GLY A 412 10.22 12.96 0.08
CA GLY A 412 10.95 11.83 0.67
C GLY A 412 11.58 10.97 -0.43
N ALA A 413 11.49 9.64 -0.29
CA ALA A 413 12.04 8.69 -1.27
C ALA A 413 11.02 8.38 -2.38
N GLN A 414 11.44 8.56 -3.62
CA GLN A 414 10.65 8.35 -4.83
C GLN A 414 11.42 7.53 -5.86
N ILE A 415 10.67 6.82 -6.70
CA ILE A 415 11.18 6.03 -7.81
C ILE A 415 10.45 6.42 -9.11
N ASN A 416 11.17 6.46 -10.22
CA ASN A 416 10.60 6.55 -11.54
C ASN A 416 10.65 5.15 -12.17
N LEU A 417 9.49 4.64 -12.57
CA LEU A 417 9.34 3.33 -13.19
C LEU A 417 9.75 3.31 -14.67
N LEU A 418 10.23 4.45 -15.18
CA LEU A 418 10.61 4.67 -16.58
C LEU A 418 9.43 4.41 -17.55
N LYS A 419 8.20 4.65 -17.08
CA LYS A 419 7.00 4.62 -17.93
C LYS A 419 6.80 6.02 -18.52
N ALA A 420 6.42 6.07 -19.80
CA ALA A 420 6.01 7.31 -20.44
C ALA A 420 4.95 8.02 -19.59
N ASN A 421 5.20 9.29 -19.25
CA ASN A 421 4.31 10.15 -18.47
C ASN A 421 4.00 9.69 -17.03
N SER A 422 4.71 8.71 -16.44
CA SER A 422 4.48 8.32 -15.03
C SER A 422 5.13 9.27 -14.03
N GLY A 423 6.28 9.84 -14.38
CA GLY A 423 7.08 10.65 -13.47
C GLY A 423 7.56 9.85 -12.24
N MET A 424 7.82 10.58 -11.15
CA MET A 424 8.27 10.03 -9.87
C MET A 424 7.08 9.61 -9.01
N ILE A 425 7.04 8.35 -8.60
CA ILE A 425 6.10 7.81 -7.62
C ILE A 425 6.79 7.60 -6.28
N GLN A 426 6.03 7.56 -5.20
CA GLN A 426 6.61 7.40 -3.87
C GLN A 426 6.93 5.94 -3.58
N MET A 427 8.14 5.65 -3.07
CA MET A 427 8.55 4.26 -2.76
C MET A 427 7.97 3.72 -1.45
N ALA A 428 7.39 4.59 -0.63
CA ALA A 428 6.74 4.25 0.62
C ALA A 428 5.65 5.28 0.93
N SER A 429 4.60 4.85 1.65
CA SER A 429 3.38 5.64 1.91
C SER A 429 3.57 6.86 2.80
N LEU A 430 4.80 7.06 3.25
CA LEU A 430 5.24 8.17 4.05
C LEU A 430 6.00 9.15 3.16
N PRO A 431 5.31 10.16 2.64
CA PRO A 431 5.94 11.46 2.57
C PRO A 431 6.10 11.82 4.04
N ILE A 432 7.26 11.53 4.61
CA ILE A 432 7.79 12.43 5.60
C ILE A 432 8.53 13.44 4.73
N PRO A 433 7.93 14.60 4.41
CA PRO A 433 8.73 15.71 3.95
C PRO A 433 9.73 15.96 5.08
N PHE A 434 10.98 15.55 4.91
CA PHE A 434 12.03 15.85 5.89
C PHE A 434 12.10 17.38 6.12
N ALA A 435 11.58 18.17 5.18
CA ALA A 435 11.29 19.59 5.32
C ALA A 435 10.48 19.94 6.56
N TYR A 436 9.43 19.20 6.95
CA TYR A 436 8.68 19.51 8.16
C TYR A 436 9.59 19.42 9.40
N LEU A 437 10.36 18.32 9.51
CA LEU A 437 11.31 18.12 10.61
C LEU A 437 12.34 19.26 10.67
N ILE A 438 12.87 19.67 9.52
CA ILE A 438 13.85 20.77 9.44
C ILE A 438 13.20 22.12 9.76
N ILE A 439 12.05 22.46 9.18
CA ILE A 439 11.32 23.72 9.43
C ILE A 439 10.99 23.87 10.92
N ALA A 440 10.37 22.85 11.53
CA ALA A 440 10.04 22.89 12.94
C ALA A 440 11.28 23.09 13.81
N SER A 441 12.35 22.38 13.45
CA SER A 441 13.59 22.53 14.18
C SER A 441 14.19 23.93 14.00
N ILE A 442 13.99 24.60 12.84
CA ILE A 442 14.49 25.96 12.57
C ILE A 442 13.74 26.94 13.46
N ILE A 443 12.42 26.80 13.50
CA ILE A 443 11.54 27.58 14.39
C ILE A 443 11.99 27.42 15.85
N PHE A 444 12.16 26.20 16.34
CA PHE A 444 12.59 25.96 17.72
C PHE A 444 14.00 26.45 18.03
N PHE A 445 14.88 26.45 17.02
CA PHE A 445 16.21 27.04 17.17
C PHE A 445 16.12 28.55 17.35
N ILE A 446 15.43 29.25 16.44
CA ILE A 446 15.26 30.71 16.48
C ILE A 446 14.58 31.14 17.77
N LEU A 447 13.43 30.54 18.12
CA LEU A 447 12.73 30.81 19.38
C LEU A 447 13.62 30.50 20.59
N GLY A 448 14.42 29.45 20.48
CA GLY A 448 15.38 29.04 21.49
C GLY A 448 16.55 30.00 21.70
N THR A 449 16.68 31.05 20.88
CA THR A 449 17.63 32.16 21.09
C THR A 449 17.01 33.37 21.78
N ILE A 450 15.70 33.33 22.06
CA ILE A 450 15.04 34.43 22.77
C ILE A 450 15.50 34.45 24.23
N GLY A 451 16.11 35.55 24.66
CA GLY A 451 16.56 35.75 26.04
C GLY A 451 17.54 34.69 26.55
N ILE A 452 18.29 34.05 25.64
CA ILE A 452 19.30 33.06 26.00
C ILE A 452 20.50 33.74 26.68
N GLU A 453 21.08 33.09 27.68
CA GLU A 453 22.36 33.53 28.26
C GLU A 453 23.48 33.40 27.23
N GLU A 454 24.32 34.43 27.11
CA GLU A 454 25.38 34.53 26.08
C GLU A 454 26.30 33.31 26.06
N ARG A 455 26.75 32.86 27.25
CA ARG A 455 27.57 31.65 27.43
C ARG A 455 26.96 30.36 26.88
N LYS A 456 25.64 30.30 26.67
CA LYS A 456 24.90 29.12 26.18
C LYS A 456 24.68 29.17 24.67
N VAL A 457 24.92 30.30 24.00
CA VAL A 457 24.65 30.49 22.57
C VAL A 457 25.53 29.59 21.72
N GLY A 458 26.84 29.58 21.97
CA GLY A 458 27.79 28.76 21.21
C GLY A 458 27.39 27.28 21.20
N ARG A 459 27.00 26.74 22.36
CA ARG A 459 26.48 25.36 22.46
C ARG A 459 25.19 25.17 21.66
N LYS A 460 24.26 26.12 21.71
CA LYS A 460 23.01 26.07 20.94
C LYS A 460 23.31 25.98 19.44
N TYR A 461 24.25 26.78 18.94
CA TYR A 461 24.64 26.84 17.53
C TYR A 461 25.34 25.55 17.10
N VAL A 462 26.29 25.05 17.89
CA VAL A 462 26.97 23.77 17.62
C VAL A 462 25.99 22.60 17.57
N VAL A 463 25.13 22.46 18.59
CA VAL A 463 24.12 21.39 18.62
C VAL A 463 23.18 21.49 17.42
N ARG A 464 22.88 22.70 16.97
CA ARG A 464 22.06 22.92 15.79
C ARG A 464 22.76 22.47 14.51
N GLY A 465 24.02 22.85 14.34
CA GLY A 465 24.83 22.43 13.21
C GLY A 465 24.92 20.91 13.09
N ILE A 466 25.19 20.21 14.21
CA ILE A 466 25.20 18.74 14.25
C ILE A 466 23.86 18.16 13.82
N LYS A 467 22.75 18.70 14.33
CA LYS A 467 21.40 18.21 14.00
C LYS A 467 21.04 18.35 12.52
N PHE A 468 21.61 19.32 11.80
CA PHE A 468 21.43 19.43 10.35
C PHE A 468 22.20 18.39 9.56
N LEU A 469 23.26 17.79 10.11
CA LEU A 469 23.97 16.71 9.43
C LEU A 469 23.23 15.37 9.52
N ILE A 470 22.38 15.18 10.54
CA ILE A 470 21.69 13.91 10.83
C ILE A 470 20.88 13.38 9.62
N PRO A 471 20.03 14.16 8.94
CA PRO A 471 19.25 13.64 7.81
C PRO A 471 20.12 13.09 6.67
N VAL A 472 21.24 13.77 6.36
CA VAL A 472 22.18 13.32 5.33
C VAL A 472 22.85 12.01 5.75
N ILE A 473 23.26 11.92 7.03
CA ILE A 473 23.86 10.69 7.58
C ILE A 473 22.85 9.52 7.52
N ILE A 474 21.58 9.75 7.89
CA ILE A 474 20.53 8.72 7.83
C ILE A 474 20.35 8.21 6.40
N ILE A 475 20.34 9.11 5.41
CA ILE A 475 20.24 8.69 4.00
C ILE A 475 21.44 7.83 3.61
N LEU A 476 22.66 8.28 3.90
CA LEU A 476 23.87 7.52 3.54
C LEU A 476 23.93 6.16 4.23
N VAL A 477 23.50 6.06 5.49
CA VAL A 477 23.36 4.79 6.21
C VAL A 477 22.29 3.92 5.54
N GLY A 478 21.15 4.50 5.17
CA GLY A 478 20.10 3.79 4.44
C GLY A 478 20.62 3.19 3.12
N ILE A 479 21.30 3.99 2.30
CA ILE A 479 21.92 3.53 1.06
C ILE A 479 22.96 2.44 1.31
N ALA A 480 23.82 2.61 2.32
CA ALA A 480 24.82 1.60 2.69
C ALA A 480 24.17 0.28 3.17
N MET A 481 22.99 0.35 3.77
CA MET A 481 22.24 -0.82 4.22
C MET A 481 21.41 -1.49 3.12
N MET A 482 21.17 -0.84 1.98
CA MET A 482 20.39 -1.45 0.88
C MET A 482 20.98 -2.77 0.39
N GLY A 483 22.31 -2.92 0.40
CA GLY A 483 22.98 -4.17 0.03
C GLY A 483 22.61 -5.37 0.91
N LEU A 484 22.20 -5.15 2.17
CA LEU A 484 21.72 -6.21 3.08
C LEU A 484 20.29 -6.66 2.75
N VAL A 485 19.52 -5.80 2.09
CA VAL A 485 18.11 -6.06 1.75
C VAL A 485 18.00 -6.61 0.33
N ALA A 486 18.92 -6.24 -0.56
CA ALA A 486 18.96 -6.66 -1.97
C ALA A 486 18.93 -8.19 -2.14
N SER A 487 19.67 -8.93 -1.31
CA SER A 487 19.70 -10.40 -1.37
C SER A 487 18.38 -11.07 -1.00
N ASN A 488 17.48 -10.36 -0.30
CA ASN A 488 16.16 -10.88 0.09
C ASN A 488 15.05 -10.45 -0.89
N LEU A 489 15.29 -9.41 -1.69
CA LEU A 489 14.31 -8.84 -2.63
C LEU A 489 14.49 -9.38 -4.06
N ALA A 490 15.70 -9.77 -4.45
CA ALA A 490 15.97 -10.29 -5.78
C ALA A 490 15.49 -11.75 -5.89
N LYS A 491 14.38 -11.97 -6.60
CA LYS A 491 13.85 -13.30 -6.96
C LYS A 491 13.48 -13.30 -8.44
N GLY A 492 13.72 -14.40 -9.15
CA GLY A 492 13.45 -14.54 -10.58
C GLY A 492 14.66 -14.27 -11.47
N GLU A 493 14.46 -14.28 -12.79
CA GLU A 493 15.50 -13.94 -13.77
C GLU A 493 15.96 -12.47 -13.61
N GLY A 494 17.26 -12.22 -13.75
CA GLY A 494 17.86 -10.90 -13.51
C GLY A 494 18.11 -10.52 -12.05
N ALA A 495 17.76 -11.40 -11.09
CA ALA A 495 18.00 -11.19 -9.65
C ALA A 495 19.48 -10.93 -9.31
N ASP A 496 20.39 -11.66 -9.94
CA ASP A 496 21.83 -11.52 -9.70
C ASP A 496 22.36 -10.15 -10.18
N ASP A 497 21.88 -9.66 -11.32
CA ASP A 497 22.26 -8.36 -11.87
C ASP A 497 21.74 -7.22 -10.98
N ILE A 498 20.49 -7.30 -10.54
CA ILE A 498 19.88 -6.36 -9.59
C ILE A 498 20.64 -6.38 -8.26
N SER A 499 21.00 -7.56 -7.75
CA SER A 499 21.77 -7.71 -6.52
C SER A 499 23.16 -7.05 -6.65
N ASN A 500 23.84 -7.23 -7.79
CA ASN A 500 25.13 -6.61 -8.07
C ASN A 500 25.02 -5.07 -8.15
N ILE A 501 23.97 -4.54 -8.78
CA ILE A 501 23.67 -3.10 -8.81
C ILE A 501 23.55 -2.56 -7.38
N PHE A 502 22.70 -3.16 -6.56
CA PHE A 502 22.49 -2.70 -5.19
C PHE A 502 23.77 -2.78 -4.35
N LYS A 503 24.56 -3.83 -4.52
CA LYS A 503 25.85 -4.00 -3.83
C LYS A 503 26.84 -2.91 -4.20
N ASN A 504 26.95 -2.57 -5.48
CA ASN A 504 27.82 -1.48 -5.96
C ASN A 504 27.40 -0.12 -5.37
N ILE A 505 26.11 0.19 -5.37
CA ILE A 505 25.59 1.43 -4.78
C ILE A 505 25.87 1.46 -3.26
N SER A 506 25.58 0.36 -2.55
CA SER A 506 25.74 0.29 -1.09
C SER A 506 27.19 0.38 -0.61
N SER A 507 28.15 -0.07 -1.43
CA SER A 507 29.58 -0.02 -1.10
C SER A 507 30.17 1.37 -1.27
N HIS A 508 29.57 2.22 -2.12
CA HIS A 508 30.00 3.59 -2.38
C HIS A 508 28.83 4.58 -2.20
N PRO A 509 28.25 4.70 -0.99
CA PRO A 509 26.97 5.36 -0.78
C PRO A 509 27.01 6.87 -1.03
N VAL A 510 28.19 7.53 -1.00
CA VAL A 510 28.30 8.99 -1.17
C VAL A 510 28.17 9.40 -2.64
N LYS A 511 28.84 8.67 -3.54
CA LYS A 511 28.86 8.91 -4.99
C LYS A 511 29.46 7.70 -5.70
N GLY A 512 28.95 7.38 -6.88
CA GLY A 512 29.57 6.41 -7.78
C GLY A 512 28.96 6.44 -9.17
N GLU A 513 29.60 5.70 -10.06
CA GLU A 513 29.12 5.41 -11.41
C GLU A 513 29.55 4.00 -11.81
N HIS A 514 28.76 3.34 -12.64
CA HIS A 514 29.02 1.96 -13.06
C HIS A 514 28.38 1.69 -14.42
N LEU A 515 29.12 1.08 -15.34
CA LEU A 515 28.58 0.62 -16.62
C LEU A 515 28.33 -0.89 -16.54
N LEU A 516 27.12 -1.33 -16.85
CA LEU A 516 26.73 -2.73 -16.95
C LEU A 516 26.36 -3.05 -18.38
N ASN A 517 26.57 -4.29 -18.79
CA ASN A 517 25.99 -4.82 -20.01
C ASN A 517 25.03 -5.94 -19.60
N LEU A 518 23.74 -5.69 -19.81
CA LEU A 518 22.69 -6.65 -19.53
C LEU A 518 22.23 -7.27 -20.85
N PRO A 519 22.06 -8.61 -20.94
CA PRO A 519 21.69 -9.28 -22.18
C PRO A 519 20.42 -8.72 -22.85
N GLU A 520 19.42 -8.32 -22.05
CA GLU A 520 18.13 -7.82 -22.54
C GLU A 520 18.07 -6.30 -22.76
N TYR A 521 18.90 -5.53 -22.03
CA TYR A 521 18.80 -4.07 -21.97
C TYR A 521 19.99 -3.36 -22.61
N GLY A 522 20.98 -4.12 -23.07
CA GLY A 522 22.22 -3.58 -23.65
C GLY A 522 23.09 -2.91 -22.59
N SER A 523 23.74 -1.82 -22.96
CA SER A 523 24.56 -1.03 -22.03
C SER A 523 23.66 -0.18 -21.11
N VAL A 524 23.86 -0.36 -19.81
CA VAL A 524 23.18 0.38 -18.74
C VAL A 524 24.23 1.15 -17.94
N TYR A 525 24.26 2.47 -18.10
CA TYR A 525 25.12 3.35 -17.34
C TYR A 525 24.39 3.86 -16.10
N LEU A 526 24.89 3.48 -14.92
CA LEU A 526 24.39 3.91 -13.62
C LEU A 526 25.25 5.04 -13.05
N LYS A 527 24.60 6.00 -12.41
CA LYS A 527 25.25 7.05 -11.62
C LYS A 527 24.44 7.36 -10.38
N TRP A 528 25.09 7.54 -9.24
CA TRP A 528 24.41 7.87 -8.00
C TRP A 528 25.22 8.81 -7.11
N GLY A 529 24.54 9.44 -6.15
CA GLY A 529 25.21 10.17 -5.08
C GLY A 529 24.38 11.29 -4.47
N ILE A 530 25.03 12.01 -3.55
CA ILE A 530 24.47 13.19 -2.89
C ILE A 530 24.21 14.33 -3.88
N GLU A 531 23.08 15.01 -3.72
CA GLU A 531 22.66 16.12 -4.56
C GLU A 531 22.71 17.48 -3.81
N LYS A 532 22.36 18.56 -4.51
CA LYS A 532 22.52 19.95 -4.04
C LYS A 532 21.89 20.20 -2.67
N GLY A 533 20.72 19.63 -2.39
CA GLY A 533 20.05 19.84 -1.11
C GLY A 533 20.81 19.23 0.07
N ALA A 534 21.42 18.05 -0.09
CA ALA A 534 22.29 17.48 0.93
C ALA A 534 23.55 18.34 1.14
N LEU A 535 24.15 18.83 0.06
CA LEU A 535 25.31 19.73 0.13
C LEU A 535 24.99 21.05 0.84
N PHE A 536 23.83 21.66 0.56
CA PHE A 536 23.36 22.84 1.28
C PHE A 536 23.14 22.55 2.76
N LEU A 537 22.55 21.40 3.11
CA LEU A 537 22.33 21.05 4.50
C LEU A 537 23.64 20.79 5.26
N ILE A 538 24.64 20.16 4.60
CA ILE A 538 26.01 20.03 5.12
C ILE A 538 26.64 21.40 5.35
N LEU A 539 26.60 22.28 4.35
CA LEU A 539 27.17 23.63 4.42
C LEU A 539 26.52 24.43 5.57
N SER A 540 25.20 24.37 5.71
CA SER A 540 24.46 24.98 6.82
C SER A 540 24.95 24.45 8.17
N GLY A 541 25.12 23.14 8.29
CA GLY A 541 25.67 22.48 9.48
C GLY A 541 27.05 23.02 9.85
N ILE A 542 27.96 23.11 8.86
CA ILE A 542 29.31 23.64 9.03
C ILE A 542 29.30 25.12 9.46
N LEU A 543 28.47 25.96 8.82
CA LEU A 543 28.37 27.37 9.18
C LEU A 543 27.89 27.57 10.61
N LEU A 544 26.92 26.78 11.08
CA LEU A 544 26.45 26.83 12.46
C LEU A 544 27.48 26.30 13.47
N LEU A 545 28.28 25.29 13.09
CA LEU A 545 29.41 24.84 13.89
C LEU A 545 30.45 25.96 14.05
N LEU A 546 30.85 26.59 12.94
CA LEU A 546 31.80 27.71 12.93
C LEU A 546 31.28 28.89 13.76
N SER A 547 30.02 29.27 13.57
CA SER A 547 29.36 30.30 14.37
C SER A 547 29.39 29.97 15.86
N GLY A 548 29.10 28.73 16.24
CA GLY A 548 29.18 28.30 17.63
C GLY A 548 30.58 28.33 18.23
N ILE A 549 31.61 28.00 17.44
CA ILE A 549 33.02 28.10 17.84
C ILE A 549 33.41 29.57 18.06
N ILE A 550 32.99 30.48 17.16
CA ILE A 550 33.22 31.92 17.31
C ILE A 550 32.59 32.43 18.61
N GLU A 551 31.34 32.05 18.90
CA GLU A 551 30.66 32.42 20.14
C GLU A 551 31.39 31.91 21.40
N PHE A 552 31.96 30.70 21.36
CA PHE A 552 32.81 30.22 22.47
C PHE A 552 34.10 31.02 22.63
N ALA A 553 34.70 31.46 21.53
CA ALA A 553 35.91 32.28 21.56
C ALA A 553 35.65 33.68 22.12
N VAL A 554 34.48 34.27 21.82
CA VAL A 554 34.06 35.56 22.38
C VAL A 554 33.83 35.45 23.89
N ASN A 555 33.06 34.44 24.34
CA ASN A 555 32.75 34.23 25.76
C ASN A 555 33.94 33.84 26.64
N LYS A 556 35.12 33.54 26.07
CA LYS A 556 36.37 33.32 26.83
C LYS A 556 37.18 34.61 27.05
N LYS A 557 36.88 35.66 26.29
CA LYS A 557 37.58 36.96 26.35
C LYS A 557 36.86 37.98 27.24
N ASP A 558 35.55 37.78 27.44
CA ASP A 558 34.72 38.44 28.45
C ASP A 558 34.77 37.64 29.76
#